data_AF-A0A7D9EX74-F1
#
_entry.id   AF-A0A7D9EX74-F1
#
_cell.length_a   1.000
_cell.length_b   1.000
_cell.length_c   1.000
_cell.angle_alpha   90.00
_cell.angle_beta   90.00
_cell.angle_gamma   90.00
#
_symmetry.space_group_name_H-M   'P 1'
#
loop_
_entity.id
_entity.type
_entity.pdbx_description
1 polymer ?
#
loop_
_entity_poly.entity_id
_entity_poly.type
_entity_poly.pdbx_seq_one_letter_code
_entity_poly.pdbx_strand_id
1 'polypeptide(L)'
;MLGAFRLEKEGERDRQLVSQKMKELGGLLQQLMVVENNEAVQLSDFIKPEKFDIIIKAVRETTGFIPPNRGQEEVNIPSLALKLWHSLLKCATLLHNQAIRARNDLVLKEIKYFQKLMRSEWEYKISHHSLSTLKERKMNAVQVLPLTEDMRKLRKFVEQGITETSRQLKLSPTSEN
;
A
#
# COMPACT_ATOMS: atom_id res chain seq x y z
N MET A 1 6.80 13.90 14.54
CA MET A 1 8.13 13.24 14.53
C MET A 1 8.41 12.47 13.23
N LEU A 2 7.55 11.55 12.76
CA LEU A 2 7.74 10.87 11.46
C LEU A 2 7.71 11.80 10.23
N GLY A 3 6.92 12.88 10.32
CA GLY A 3 6.65 13.77 9.20
C GLY A 3 7.83 14.66 8.88
N ALA A 4 8.43 15.24 9.93
CA ALA A 4 9.66 16.00 9.82
C ALA A 4 10.80 15.17 9.22
N PHE A 5 11.04 13.96 9.75
CA PHE A 5 12.07 13.05 9.23
C PHE A 5 11.88 12.66 7.75
N ARG A 6 10.64 12.54 7.29
CA ARG A 6 10.35 12.21 5.88
C ARG A 6 10.46 13.41 4.96
N LEU A 7 10.01 14.58 5.40
CA LEU A 7 10.16 15.84 4.65
C LEU A 7 11.64 16.20 4.45
N GLU A 8 12.48 15.98 5.46
CA GLU A 8 13.93 16.16 5.35
C GLU A 8 14.58 15.20 4.34
N LYS A 9 14.03 14.00 4.16
CA LYS A 9 14.58 12.98 3.25
C LYS A 9 14.07 13.09 1.80
N GLU A 10 12.77 13.34 1.60
CA GLU A 10 12.11 13.19 0.28
C GLU A 10 11.96 14.55 -0.47
N GLY A 11 12.18 15.70 0.20
CA GLY A 11 12.09 17.03 -0.42
C GLY A 11 10.65 17.47 -0.77
N GLU A 12 10.48 18.69 -1.31
CA GLU A 12 9.15 19.30 -1.51
C GLU A 12 8.22 18.55 -2.49
N ARG A 13 8.79 17.76 -3.41
CA ARG A 13 8.04 17.01 -4.44
C ARG A 13 7.12 15.91 -3.87
N ASP A 14 7.37 15.47 -2.64
CA ASP A 14 6.65 14.36 -2.01
C ASP A 14 5.72 14.79 -0.85
N ARG A 15 5.40 16.08 -0.71
CA ARG A 15 4.46 16.56 0.34
C ARG A 15 3.12 15.81 0.33
N GLN A 16 2.59 15.51 -0.86
CA GLN A 16 1.35 14.74 -1.01
C GLN A 16 1.49 13.31 -0.49
N LEU A 17 2.60 12.65 -0.83
CA LEU A 17 2.89 11.29 -0.37
C LEU A 17 3.10 11.23 1.15
N VAL A 18 3.78 12.23 1.72
CA VAL A 18 3.94 12.36 3.17
C VAL A 18 2.59 12.58 3.84
N SER A 19 1.77 13.49 3.31
CA SER A 19 0.42 13.77 3.80
C SER A 19 -0.45 12.52 3.75
N GLN A 20 -0.41 11.76 2.67
CA GLN A 20 -1.14 10.49 2.54
C GLN A 20 -0.73 9.50 3.63
N LYS A 21 0.57 9.22 3.80
CA LYS A 21 1.06 8.31 4.85
C LYS A 21 0.66 8.77 6.25
N MET A 22 0.63 10.08 6.49
CA MET A 22 0.20 10.64 7.77
C MET A 22 -1.30 10.48 8.01
N LYS A 23 -2.13 10.66 6.98
CA LYS A 23 -3.57 10.40 7.07
C LYS A 23 -3.84 8.91 7.32
N GLU A 24 -3.13 8.02 6.63
CA GLU A 24 -3.22 6.57 6.84
C GLU A 24 -2.89 6.18 8.29
N LEU A 25 -1.79 6.71 8.84
CA LEU A 25 -1.42 6.48 10.25
C LEU A 25 -2.38 7.17 11.24
N GLY A 26 -2.88 8.36 10.92
CA GLY A 26 -3.84 9.09 11.74
C GLY A 26 -5.17 8.36 11.85
N GLY A 27 -5.68 7.81 10.73
CA GLY A 27 -6.86 6.96 10.73
C GLY A 27 -6.67 5.69 11.57
N LEU A 28 -5.50 5.05 11.47
CA LEU A 28 -5.18 3.92 12.35
C LEU A 28 -5.16 4.33 13.83
N LEU A 29 -4.56 5.48 14.17
CA LEU A 29 -4.53 5.97 15.55
C LEU A 29 -5.93 6.26 16.09
N GLN A 30 -6.82 6.82 15.27
CA GLN A 30 -8.24 6.99 15.64
C GLN A 30 -8.90 5.67 15.98
N GLN A 31 -8.66 4.63 15.17
CA GLN A 31 -9.20 3.32 15.47
C GLN A 31 -8.61 2.72 16.76
N LEU A 32 -7.32 2.92 17.02
CA LEU A 32 -6.68 2.49 18.26
C LEU A 32 -7.26 3.19 19.50
N MET A 33 -7.57 4.49 19.41
CA MET A 33 -8.23 5.24 20.49
C MET A 33 -9.61 4.64 20.82
N VAL A 34 -10.39 4.29 19.79
CA VAL A 34 -11.70 3.65 19.94
C VAL A 34 -11.57 2.26 20.58
N VAL A 35 -10.61 1.44 20.13
CA VAL A 35 -10.42 0.07 20.64
C VAL A 35 -9.98 0.06 22.11
N GLU A 36 -9.12 0.99 22.53
CA GLU A 36 -8.66 1.11 23.93
C GLU A 36 -9.56 1.98 24.82
N ASN A 37 -10.58 2.63 24.25
CA ASN A 37 -11.44 3.60 24.94
C ASN A 37 -10.63 4.71 25.64
N ASN A 38 -9.61 5.25 24.94
CA ASN A 38 -8.73 6.29 25.47
C ASN A 38 -8.29 7.26 24.36
N GLU A 39 -8.58 8.56 24.54
CA GLU A 39 -8.30 9.62 23.56
C GLU A 39 -6.91 10.25 23.69
N ALA A 40 -6.17 9.97 24.77
CA ALA A 40 -4.86 10.59 25.05
C ALA A 40 -3.66 9.76 24.55
N VAL A 41 -3.90 8.67 23.83
CA VAL A 41 -2.85 7.72 23.42
C VAL A 41 -2.08 8.19 22.19
N GLN A 42 -0.78 7.91 22.18
CA GLN A 42 0.09 8.14 21.04
C GLN A 42 0.42 6.81 20.35
N LEU A 43 0.74 6.88 19.06
CA LEU A 43 1.14 5.68 18.30
C LEU A 43 2.36 4.97 18.93
N SER A 44 3.24 5.70 19.59
CA SER A 44 4.40 5.13 20.30
C SER A 44 4.01 4.20 21.44
N ASP A 45 2.87 4.42 22.09
CA ASP A 45 2.41 3.62 23.23
C ASP A 45 2.00 2.21 22.80
N PHE A 46 1.67 2.05 21.51
CA PHE A 46 1.29 0.78 20.90
C PHE A 46 2.45 0.01 20.27
N ILE A 47 3.65 0.60 20.15
CA ILE A 47 4.84 -0.07 19.57
C ILE A 47 5.51 -0.90 20.67
N LYS A 48 4.78 -1.90 21.14
CA LYS A 48 5.14 -2.86 22.19
C LYS A 48 4.58 -4.23 21.84
N PRO A 49 5.25 -5.33 22.22
CA PRO A 49 4.80 -6.67 21.85
C PRO A 49 3.40 -6.98 22.40
N GLU A 50 3.09 -6.53 23.62
CA GLU A 50 1.78 -6.72 24.27
C GLU A 50 0.62 -6.03 23.54
N LYS A 51 0.91 -4.97 22.79
CA LYS A 51 -0.10 -4.19 22.05
C LYS A 51 -0.25 -4.66 20.59
N PHE A 52 0.47 -5.71 20.19
CA PHE A 52 0.46 -6.20 18.81
C PHE A 52 -0.94 -6.63 18.35
N ASP A 53 -1.66 -7.44 19.14
CA ASP A 53 -2.99 -7.90 18.74
C ASP A 53 -4.03 -6.78 18.69
N ILE A 54 -3.87 -5.74 19.52
CA ILE A 54 -4.68 -4.52 19.46
C ILE A 54 -4.44 -3.77 18.14
N ILE A 55 -3.18 -3.66 17.70
CA ILE A 55 -2.85 -3.10 16.38
C ILE A 55 -3.48 -3.93 15.27
N ILE A 56 -3.37 -5.27 15.33
CA ILE A 56 -3.99 -6.14 14.32
C ILE A 56 -5.49 -5.90 14.24
N LYS A 57 -6.19 -5.85 15.38
CA LYS A 57 -7.63 -5.57 15.42
C LYS A 57 -7.95 -4.22 14.78
N ALA A 58 -7.25 -3.16 15.19
CA ALA A 58 -7.47 -1.82 14.65
C ALA A 58 -7.18 -1.74 13.14
N VAL A 59 -6.14 -2.43 12.64
CA VAL A 59 -5.84 -2.51 11.20
C VAL A 59 -6.96 -3.23 10.46
N ARG A 60 -7.48 -4.34 10.99
CA ARG A 60 -8.58 -5.08 10.37
C ARG A 60 -9.84 -4.24 10.27
N GLU A 61 -10.16 -3.48 11.31
CA GLU A 61 -11.28 -2.53 11.31
C GLU A 61 -11.04 -1.38 10.32
N THR A 62 -9.86 -0.76 10.33
CA THR A 62 -9.49 0.36 9.43
C THR A 62 -9.55 -0.02 7.94
N THR A 63 -9.18 -1.27 7.63
CA THR A 63 -9.09 -1.76 6.24
C THR A 63 -10.35 -2.48 5.79
N GLY A 64 -11.33 -2.63 6.68
CA GLY A 64 -12.62 -3.26 6.41
C GLY A 64 -12.49 -4.75 6.11
N PHE A 65 -11.89 -5.52 7.02
CA PHE A 65 -11.94 -6.98 6.96
C PHE A 65 -13.38 -7.46 7.14
N ILE A 66 -13.84 -8.25 6.19
CA ILE A 66 -15.19 -8.82 6.18
C ILE A 66 -15.08 -10.28 6.63
N PRO A 67 -15.82 -10.69 7.66
CA PRO A 67 -15.83 -12.08 8.11
C PRO A 67 -16.18 -13.03 6.95
N PRO A 68 -15.55 -14.22 6.90
CA PRO A 68 -15.73 -15.12 5.78
C PRO A 68 -17.13 -15.74 5.81
N ASN A 69 -17.89 -15.60 4.72
CA ASN A 69 -19.18 -16.29 4.58
C ASN A 69 -19.03 -17.73 4.05
N ARG A 70 -18.10 -17.98 3.10
CA ARG A 70 -17.84 -19.31 2.49
C ARG A 70 -16.42 -19.43 1.89
N GLY A 71 -15.41 -18.83 2.51
CA GLY A 71 -14.07 -18.79 1.91
C GLY A 71 -13.03 -18.06 2.76
N GLN A 72 -12.03 -17.49 2.09
CA GLN A 72 -11.05 -16.62 2.75
C GLN A 72 -11.69 -15.29 3.14
N GLU A 73 -11.12 -14.62 4.15
CA GLU A 73 -11.56 -13.27 4.53
C GLU A 73 -11.29 -12.28 3.39
N GLU A 74 -12.28 -11.44 3.09
CA GLU A 74 -12.13 -10.35 2.13
C GLU A 74 -11.69 -9.08 2.84
N VAL A 75 -10.82 -8.30 2.22
CA VAL A 75 -10.36 -7.00 2.72
C VAL A 75 -10.89 -5.88 1.82
N ASN A 76 -11.67 -4.94 2.36
CA ASN A 76 -12.21 -3.84 1.56
C ASN A 76 -11.12 -2.97 0.92
N ILE A 77 -10.11 -2.57 1.70
CA ILE A 77 -9.00 -1.71 1.26
C ILE A 77 -7.66 -2.45 1.42
N PRO A 78 -7.37 -3.47 0.59
CA PRO A 78 -6.23 -4.37 0.78
C PRO A 78 -4.88 -3.65 0.61
N SER A 79 -4.81 -2.66 -0.28
CA SER A 79 -3.59 -1.86 -0.47
C SER A 79 -3.25 -1.03 0.76
N LEU A 80 -4.24 -0.57 1.52
CA LEU A 80 -4.00 0.19 2.76
C LEU A 80 -3.39 -0.73 3.83
N ALA A 81 -3.92 -1.94 3.98
CA ALA A 81 -3.38 -2.94 4.91
C ALA A 81 -1.89 -3.20 4.68
N LEU A 82 -1.48 -3.38 3.41
CA LEU A 82 -0.08 -3.57 3.04
C LEU A 82 0.78 -2.31 3.28
N LYS A 83 0.23 -1.11 3.11
CA LYS A 83 0.96 0.15 3.39
C LYS A 83 1.16 0.39 4.88
N LEU A 84 0.16 0.08 5.71
CA LEU A 84 0.20 0.29 7.16
C LEU A 84 1.34 -0.49 7.81
N TRP A 85 1.61 -1.71 7.33
CA TRP A 85 2.80 -2.49 7.68
C TRP A 85 4.10 -1.68 7.60
N HIS A 86 4.37 -1.11 6.43
CA HIS A 86 5.60 -0.38 6.16
C HIS A 86 5.69 0.91 6.98
N SER A 87 4.56 1.58 7.16
CA SER A 87 4.48 2.80 7.98
C SER A 87 4.75 2.50 9.46
N LEU A 88 4.13 1.47 10.02
CA LEU A 88 4.34 1.03 11.41
C LEU A 88 5.77 0.56 11.66
N LEU A 89 6.36 -0.24 10.77
CA LEU A 89 7.77 -0.64 10.89
C LEU A 89 8.72 0.56 10.91
N LYS A 90 8.43 1.60 10.11
CA LYS A 90 9.22 2.83 10.12
C LYS A 90 9.06 3.59 11.44
N CYS A 91 7.86 3.66 12.01
CA CYS A 91 7.65 4.20 13.36
C CYS A 91 8.49 3.43 14.39
N ALA A 92 8.43 2.10 14.36
CA ALA A 92 9.19 1.26 15.27
C ALA A 92 10.70 1.49 15.13
N THR A 93 11.23 1.58 13.92
CA THR A 93 12.66 1.87 13.69
C THR A 93 13.06 3.24 14.22
N LEU A 94 12.21 4.27 14.07
CA LEU A 94 12.51 5.60 14.61
C LEU A 94 12.54 5.61 16.14
N LEU A 95 11.57 4.96 16.78
CA LEU A 95 11.56 4.80 18.25
C LEU A 95 12.74 3.98 18.74
N HIS A 96 13.11 2.92 18.02
CA HIS A 96 14.29 2.12 18.32
C HIS A 96 15.55 3.01 18.31
N ASN A 97 15.73 3.82 17.26
CA ASN A 97 16.88 4.72 17.15
C ASN A 97 16.90 5.79 18.26
N GLN A 98 15.73 6.24 18.71
CA GLN A 98 15.62 7.15 19.86
C GLN A 98 15.99 6.47 21.16
N ALA A 99 15.51 5.25 21.39
CA ALA A 99 15.87 4.45 22.56
C ALA A 99 17.36 4.12 22.61
N ILE A 100 18.03 3.90 21.46
CA ILE A 100 19.50 3.77 21.38
C ILE A 100 20.17 5.03 21.92
N ARG A 101 19.76 6.21 21.41
CA ARG A 101 20.35 7.49 21.83
C ARG A 101 20.11 7.77 23.32
N ALA A 102 18.95 7.38 23.83
CA ALA A 102 18.58 7.50 25.23
C ALA A 102 19.19 6.41 26.14
N ARG A 103 19.90 5.42 25.57
CA ARG A 103 20.46 4.26 26.30
C ARG A 103 19.42 3.52 27.15
N ASN A 104 18.20 3.36 26.63
CA ASN A 104 17.12 2.66 27.33
C ASN A 104 16.97 1.23 26.79
N ASP A 105 17.65 0.28 27.44
CA ASP A 105 17.71 -1.12 27.00
C ASP A 105 16.36 -1.85 27.11
N LEU A 106 15.52 -1.47 28.07
CA LEU A 106 14.18 -2.06 28.23
C LEU A 106 13.31 -1.74 27.01
N VAL A 107 13.23 -0.46 26.65
CA VAL A 107 12.46 -0.01 25.48
C VAL A 107 13.03 -0.60 24.18
N LEU A 108 14.35 -0.71 24.07
CA LEU A 108 14.97 -1.37 22.92
C LEU A 108 14.54 -2.83 22.77
N LYS A 109 14.47 -3.57 23.88
CA LYS A 109 14.06 -4.97 23.89
C LYS A 109 12.59 -5.12 23.48
N GLU A 110 11.71 -4.28 24.03
CA GLU A 110 10.28 -4.26 23.66
C GLU A 110 10.09 -4.00 22.16
N ILE A 111 10.72 -2.95 21.63
CA ILE A 111 10.57 -2.60 20.20
C ILE A 111 11.12 -3.71 19.31
N LYS A 112 12.23 -4.36 19.69
CA LYS A 112 12.77 -5.52 18.93
C LYS A 112 11.80 -6.69 18.90
N TYR A 113 11.15 -7.01 20.01
CA TYR A 113 10.13 -8.07 20.03
C TYR A 113 8.88 -7.69 19.23
N PHE A 114 8.42 -6.44 19.35
CA PHE A 114 7.33 -5.93 18.52
C PHE A 114 7.65 -6.08 17.03
N GLN A 115 8.85 -5.65 16.59
CA GLN A 115 9.27 -5.80 15.20
C GLN A 115 9.39 -7.27 14.76
N LYS A 116 9.72 -8.18 15.68
CA LYS A 116 9.74 -9.63 15.40
C LYS A 116 8.33 -10.15 15.16
N LEU A 117 7.37 -9.85 16.05
CA LEU A 117 5.95 -10.23 15.89
C LEU A 117 5.37 -9.70 14.60
N MET A 118 5.64 -8.42 14.32
CA MET A 118 5.34 -7.79 13.05
C MET A 118 5.84 -8.68 11.89
N ARG A 119 7.12 -9.08 11.87
CA ARG A 119 7.65 -9.85 10.73
C ARG A 119 7.14 -11.29 10.64
N SER A 120 6.90 -11.93 11.77
CA SER A 120 6.48 -13.34 11.80
C SER A 120 4.99 -13.54 11.61
N GLU A 121 4.16 -12.61 12.10
CA GLU A 121 2.72 -12.83 12.19
C GLU A 121 1.88 -11.97 11.26
N TRP A 122 2.40 -10.82 10.85
CA TRP A 122 1.65 -9.91 9.99
C TRP A 122 1.25 -10.56 8.66
N GLU A 123 2.11 -11.43 8.13
CA GLU A 123 1.87 -12.07 6.85
C GLU A 123 0.56 -12.87 6.86
N TYR A 124 0.39 -13.79 7.80
CA TYR A 124 -0.80 -14.63 7.85
C TYR A 124 -2.01 -13.88 8.42
N LYS A 125 -1.83 -12.92 9.34
CA LYS A 125 -2.94 -12.16 9.93
C LYS A 125 -3.54 -11.11 8.98
N ILE A 126 -2.72 -10.54 8.09
CA ILE A 126 -3.12 -9.37 7.27
C ILE A 126 -2.75 -9.53 5.80
N SER A 127 -1.46 -9.72 5.48
CA SER A 127 -0.99 -9.62 4.10
C SER A 127 -1.55 -10.71 3.20
N HIS A 128 -1.65 -11.95 3.70
CA HIS A 128 -2.18 -13.08 2.95
C HIS A 128 -3.61 -12.81 2.45
N HIS A 129 -4.51 -12.37 3.36
CA HIS A 129 -5.88 -12.00 3.02
C HIS A 129 -5.94 -10.81 2.04
N SER A 130 -5.11 -9.80 2.26
CA SER A 130 -5.05 -8.61 1.41
C SER A 130 -4.57 -8.93 -0.02
N LEU A 131 -3.52 -9.75 -0.14
CA LEU A 131 -2.97 -10.18 -1.43
C LEU A 131 -3.95 -11.12 -2.16
N SER A 132 -4.62 -12.00 -1.43
CA SER A 132 -5.65 -12.87 -2.00
C SER A 132 -6.81 -12.05 -2.56
N THR A 133 -7.33 -11.10 -1.78
CA THR A 133 -8.40 -10.18 -2.22
C THR A 133 -7.98 -9.38 -3.47
N LEU A 134 -6.73 -8.88 -3.51
CA LEU A 134 -6.21 -8.18 -4.70
C LEU A 134 -6.16 -9.10 -5.93
N LYS A 135 -5.73 -10.35 -5.74
CA LYS A 135 -5.67 -11.34 -6.81
C LYS A 135 -7.07 -11.66 -7.32
N GLU A 136 -8.03 -11.91 -6.44
CA GLU A 136 -9.42 -12.17 -6.80
C GLU A 136 -10.04 -10.99 -7.54
N ARG A 137 -9.86 -9.76 -7.04
CA ARG A 137 -10.34 -8.55 -7.73
C ARG A 137 -9.73 -8.38 -9.11
N LYS A 138 -8.44 -8.72 -9.28
CA LYS A 138 -7.76 -8.68 -10.58
C LYS A 138 -8.30 -9.77 -11.52
N MET A 139 -8.61 -10.96 -11.01
CA MET A 139 -9.18 -12.05 -11.80
C MET A 139 -10.63 -11.76 -12.21
N ASN A 140 -11.40 -11.11 -11.33
CA ASN A 140 -12.80 -10.74 -11.55
C ASN A 140 -12.96 -9.41 -12.30
N ALA A 141 -11.87 -8.65 -12.47
CA ALA A 141 -11.89 -7.43 -13.27
C ALA A 141 -12.29 -7.79 -14.70
N VAL A 142 -13.46 -7.33 -15.12
CA VAL A 142 -13.96 -7.52 -16.48
C VAL A 142 -12.89 -7.02 -17.42
N GLN A 143 -12.29 -7.93 -18.20
CA GLN A 143 -11.50 -7.51 -19.35
C GLN A 143 -12.47 -6.86 -20.32
N VAL A 144 -12.48 -5.53 -20.33
CA VAL A 144 -13.17 -4.76 -21.37
C VAL A 144 -12.39 -5.02 -22.64
N LEU A 145 -12.76 -6.10 -23.33
CA LEU A 145 -12.31 -6.33 -24.69
C LEU A 145 -12.80 -5.14 -25.51
N PRO A 146 -11.94 -4.50 -26.32
CA PRO A 146 -12.39 -3.44 -27.20
C PRO A 146 -13.55 -3.95 -28.03
N LEU A 147 -14.60 -3.14 -28.17
CA LEU A 147 -15.75 -3.49 -28.99
C LEU A 147 -15.25 -3.85 -30.39
N THR A 148 -15.87 -4.84 -31.03
CA THR A 148 -15.51 -5.26 -32.38
C THR A 148 -15.49 -4.09 -33.36
N GLU A 149 -16.32 -3.07 -33.12
CA GLU A 149 -16.33 -1.82 -33.89
C GLU A 149 -15.05 -0.99 -33.73
N ASP A 150 -14.49 -0.91 -32.53
CA ASP A 150 -13.25 -0.18 -32.28
C ASP A 150 -12.05 -0.93 -32.90
N MET A 151 -12.07 -2.27 -32.84
CA MET A 151 -11.08 -3.08 -33.57
C MET A 151 -11.18 -2.89 -35.08
N ARG A 152 -12.40 -2.78 -35.62
CA ARG A 152 -12.64 -2.55 -37.05
C ARG A 152 -12.18 -1.16 -37.48
N LYS A 153 -12.42 -0.12 -36.66
CA LYS A 153 -11.92 1.25 -36.90
C LYS A 153 -10.39 1.29 -36.90
N LEU A 154 -9.76 0.67 -35.90
CA LEU A 154 -8.30 0.59 -35.82
C LEU A 154 -7.71 -0.12 -37.05
N ARG A 155 -8.27 -1.26 -37.44
CA ARG A 155 -7.85 -2.01 -38.62
C ARG A 155 -7.92 -1.15 -39.89
N LYS A 156 -9.04 -0.46 -40.12
CA LYS A 156 -9.20 0.43 -41.28
C LYS A 156 -8.17 1.55 -41.30
N PHE A 157 -7.91 2.18 -40.16
CA PHE A 157 -6.92 3.25 -40.06
C PHE A 157 -5.50 2.75 -40.40
N VAL A 158 -5.13 1.57 -39.86
CA VAL A 158 -3.83 0.94 -40.15
C VAL A 158 -3.71 0.57 -41.62
N GLU A 159 -4.73 -0.06 -42.20
CA GLU A 159 -4.77 -0.42 -43.63
C GLU A 159 -4.62 0.83 -44.51
N GLN A 160 -5.35 1.91 -44.20
CA GLN A 160 -5.26 3.18 -44.92
C GLN A 160 -3.85 3.77 -44.87
N GLY A 161 -3.23 3.82 -43.69
CA GLY A 161 -1.85 4.29 -43.53
C GLY A 161 -0.85 3.48 -44.36
N ILE A 162 -0.98 2.15 -44.36
CA ILE A 162 -0.12 1.26 -45.16
C ILE A 162 -0.27 1.57 -46.65
N THR A 163 -1.50 1.70 -47.15
CA THR A 163 -1.72 2.04 -48.57
C THR A 163 -1.17 3.41 -48.94
N GLU A 164 -1.36 4.42 -48.09
CA GLU A 164 -0.87 5.78 -48.36
C GLU A 164 0.66 5.82 -48.36
N THR A 165 1.32 5.27 -47.34
CA THR A 165 2.78 5.21 -47.29
C THR A 165 3.35 4.39 -48.45
N SER A 166 2.72 3.25 -48.79
CA SER A 166 3.14 2.44 -49.94
C SER A 166 2.97 3.17 -51.28
N ARG A 167 1.91 3.98 -51.41
CA ARG A 167 1.70 4.82 -52.59
C ARG A 167 2.74 5.93 -52.67
N GLN A 168 3.06 6.58 -51.55
CA GLN A 168 4.09 7.62 -51.52
C GLN A 168 5.48 7.07 -51.82
N LEU A 169 5.82 5.89 -51.31
CA LEU A 169 7.09 5.22 -51.66
C LEU A 169 7.18 4.85 -53.14
N LYS A 170 6.06 4.51 -53.78
CA LYS A 170 6.01 4.25 -55.23
C LYS A 170 6.13 5.52 -56.08
N LEU A 171 5.64 6.66 -55.57
CA LEU A 171 5.67 7.95 -56.26
C LEU A 171 7.00 8.70 -56.05
N SER A 172 7.68 8.44 -54.95
CA SER A 172 8.98 9.02 -54.60
C SER A 172 9.99 7.90 -54.29
N PRO A 173 10.52 7.20 -55.32
CA PRO A 173 11.59 6.25 -55.10
C PRO A 173 12.79 7.03 -54.57
N THR A 174 13.25 6.71 -53.36
CA THR A 174 14.53 7.25 -52.89
C THR A 174 15.61 6.58 -53.74
N SER A 175 16.44 7.38 -54.42
CA SER A 175 17.54 6.87 -55.22
C SER A 175 18.45 6.01 -54.36
N GLU A 176 18.74 4.79 -54.81
CA GLU A 176 19.76 3.93 -54.21
C GLU A 176 21.10 4.68 -54.18
N ASN A 177 21.78 4.63 -53.03
CA ASN A 177 23.21 4.98 -52.91
C ASN A 177 24.07 3.88 -53.54
#